data_AF-A0A434RZB5-F1
#
_entry.id   AF-A0A434RZB5-F1
#
_cell.length_a   1.000
_cell.length_b   1.000
_cell.length_c   1.000
_cell.angle_alpha   90.00
_cell.angle_beta   90.00
_cell.angle_gamma   90.00
#
_symmetry.space_group_name_H-M   'P 1'
#
loop_
_entity.id
_entity.type
_entity.pdbx_description
1 polymer ?
#
loop_
_entity_poly.entity_id
_entity_poly.type
_entity_poly.pdbx_seq_one_letter_code
_entity_poly.pdbx_strand_id
1 'polypeptide(L)'
;MIRLDPATASSAALPTVPAWALAAGGGASDADVAFEAGAALGALDSLARAQPAWAGAWRQRLALKCAAASMRLAGRAEDEAALRDAWQLCPAGADPGPAGAIFGAWRQLTLQPSPVSADRLAKGAEMLGLAWDDEALADLCTKIEDVAGSRRPAPFAAAAIAAHVVALRPDAELFA
;
A
#
# COMPACT_ATOMS: atom_id res chain seq x y z
N MET A 1 -23.23 -3.39 -26.40
CA MET A 1 -21.91 -3.10 -27.02
C MET A 1 -21.27 -1.98 -26.21
N ILE A 2 -20.30 -2.30 -25.34
CA ILE A 2 -19.57 -1.27 -24.60
C ILE A 2 -18.60 -0.63 -25.59
N ARG A 3 -18.84 0.63 -26.00
CA ARG A 3 -17.86 1.39 -26.78
C ARG A 3 -16.77 1.84 -25.83
N LEU A 4 -15.56 1.30 -26.02
CA LEU A 4 -14.36 1.83 -25.39
C LEU A 4 -14.04 3.19 -26.03
N ASP A 5 -13.94 4.22 -25.21
CA ASP A 5 -13.56 5.56 -25.64
C ASP A 5 -12.11 5.53 -26.13
N PRO A 6 -11.73 6.05 -27.31
CA PRO A 6 -10.35 5.99 -27.81
C PRO A 6 -9.33 6.67 -26.86
N ALA A 7 -9.78 7.58 -25.99
CA ALA A 7 -8.97 8.13 -24.89
C ALA A 7 -8.57 7.08 -23.84
N THR A 8 -9.41 6.06 -23.59
CA THR A 8 -9.09 4.91 -22.72
C THR A 8 -8.09 3.94 -23.35
N ALA A 9 -7.91 4.00 -24.68
CA ALA A 9 -6.99 3.16 -25.44
C ALA A 9 -5.59 3.78 -25.62
N SER A 10 -5.31 4.94 -25.00
CA SER A 10 -3.98 5.53 -25.06
C SER A 10 -2.98 4.64 -24.33
N SER A 11 -2.18 3.90 -25.11
CA SER A 11 -0.99 3.20 -24.65
C SER A 11 0.08 4.25 -24.33
N ALA A 12 -0.10 4.96 -23.20
CA ALA A 12 0.98 5.75 -22.65
C ALA A 12 2.13 4.77 -22.36
N ALA A 13 3.33 5.08 -22.87
CA ALA A 13 4.51 4.30 -22.58
C ALA A 13 4.65 4.15 -21.06
N LEU A 14 4.72 2.92 -20.58
CA LEU A 14 4.88 2.67 -19.15
C LEU A 14 6.21 3.31 -18.72
N PRO A 15 6.22 4.08 -17.62
CA PRO A 15 7.46 4.64 -17.12
C PRO A 15 8.40 3.48 -16.75
N THR A 16 9.60 3.55 -17.28
CA THR A 16 10.67 2.58 -17.01
C THR A 16 11.73 3.26 -16.15
N VAL A 17 12.34 2.47 -15.27
CA VAL A 17 13.52 2.94 -14.54
C VAL A 17 14.61 3.19 -15.57
N PRO A 18 15.20 4.40 -15.62
CA PRO A 18 16.20 4.69 -16.62
C PRO A 18 17.44 3.83 -16.42
N ALA A 19 18.09 3.42 -17.50
CA ALA A 19 19.21 2.49 -17.45
C ALA A 19 20.39 2.98 -16.58
N TRP A 20 20.59 4.29 -16.46
CA TRP A 20 21.64 4.87 -15.60
C TRP A 20 21.36 4.67 -14.11
N ALA A 21 20.11 4.43 -13.72
CA ALA A 21 19.71 4.25 -12.34
C ALA A 21 19.85 2.80 -11.87
N LEU A 22 20.05 1.85 -12.79
CA LEU A 22 20.23 0.43 -12.48
C LEU A 22 21.72 0.14 -12.27
N ALA A 23 22.09 -0.51 -11.17
CA ALA A 23 23.47 -0.89 -10.93
C ALA A 23 23.93 -1.92 -11.98
N ALA A 24 25.09 -1.65 -12.58
CA ALA A 24 25.72 -2.52 -13.55
C ALA A 24 26.61 -3.58 -12.86
N GLY A 25 26.00 -4.51 -12.12
CA GLY A 25 26.67 -5.71 -11.58
C GLY A 25 27.60 -5.51 -10.37
N GLY A 26 27.71 -6.56 -9.54
CA GLY A 26 28.47 -6.57 -8.27
C GLY A 26 27.56 -6.37 -7.05
N GLY A 27 28.01 -6.81 -5.86
CA GLY A 27 27.21 -6.74 -4.62
C GLY A 27 26.81 -5.30 -4.31
N ALA A 28 25.52 -4.99 -4.45
CA ALA A 28 24.99 -3.65 -4.25
C ALA A 28 25.18 -3.20 -2.80
N SER A 29 25.70 -1.99 -2.60
CA SER A 29 25.70 -1.37 -1.27
C SER A 29 24.27 -0.93 -0.90
N ASP A 30 24.00 -0.72 0.39
CA ASP A 30 22.71 -0.19 0.85
C ASP A 30 22.37 1.15 0.17
N ALA A 31 23.39 1.97 -0.13
CA ALA A 31 23.21 3.23 -0.84
C ALA A 31 22.77 3.01 -2.30
N ASP A 32 23.32 2.01 -2.98
CA ASP A 32 22.94 1.66 -4.36
C ASP A 32 21.49 1.16 -4.39
N VAL A 33 21.12 0.28 -3.46
CA VAL A 33 19.76 -0.25 -3.35
C VAL A 33 18.75 0.87 -3.03
N ALA A 34 19.11 1.78 -2.12
CA ALA A 34 18.25 2.93 -1.80
C ALA A 34 18.07 3.87 -2.99
N PHE A 35 19.14 4.09 -3.78
CA PHE A 35 19.08 4.90 -4.99
C PHE A 35 18.20 4.26 -6.07
N GLU A 36 18.38 2.97 -6.34
CA GLU A 36 17.55 2.20 -7.26
C GLU A 36 16.07 2.20 -6.87
N ALA A 37 15.78 1.96 -5.58
CA ALA A 37 14.43 1.99 -5.05
C ALA A 37 13.79 3.38 -5.20
N GLY A 38 14.57 4.44 -4.96
CA GLY A 38 14.14 5.82 -5.18
C GLY A 38 13.83 6.12 -6.65
N ALA A 39 14.68 5.67 -7.58
CA ALA A 39 14.47 5.82 -9.01
C ALA A 39 13.23 5.06 -9.50
N ALA A 40 13.03 3.84 -9.01
CA ALA A 40 11.83 3.05 -9.28
C ALA A 40 10.56 3.72 -8.74
N LEU A 41 10.60 4.25 -7.52
CA LEU A 41 9.48 4.97 -6.92
C LEU A 41 9.14 6.24 -7.70
N GLY A 42 10.15 6.99 -8.17
CA GLY A 42 9.95 8.18 -9.00
C GLY A 42 9.28 7.87 -10.35
N ALA A 43 9.67 6.76 -10.98
CA ALA A 43 9.02 6.27 -12.21
C ALA A 43 7.55 5.90 -11.95
N LEU A 44 7.25 5.23 -10.83
CA LEU A 44 5.89 4.85 -10.44
C LEU A 44 5.02 6.05 -10.01
N ASP A 45 5.59 7.06 -9.35
CA ASP A 45 4.86 8.26 -8.91
C ASP A 45 4.27 9.01 -10.11
N SER A 46 5.04 9.11 -11.22
CA SER A 46 4.55 9.71 -12.46
C SER A 46 3.33 8.96 -13.03
N LEU A 47 3.36 7.62 -13.00
CA LEU A 47 2.23 6.78 -13.43
C LEU A 47 1.00 6.95 -12.52
N ALA A 48 1.24 7.00 -11.21
CA ALA A 48 0.19 7.14 -10.21
C ALA A 48 -0.53 8.49 -10.34
N ARG A 49 0.22 9.58 -10.56
CA ARG A 49 -0.32 10.94 -10.75
C ARG A 49 -1.04 11.12 -12.08
N ALA A 50 -0.65 10.40 -13.12
CA ALA A 50 -1.29 10.49 -14.44
C ALA A 50 -2.77 10.04 -14.44
N GLN A 51 -3.19 9.28 -13.43
CA GLN A 51 -4.57 8.78 -13.26
C GLN A 51 -5.21 8.24 -14.56
N PRO A 52 -4.56 7.30 -15.26
CA PRO A 52 -5.14 6.70 -16.45
C PRO A 52 -6.45 5.97 -16.11
N ALA A 53 -7.31 5.76 -17.11
CA ALA A 53 -8.61 5.12 -16.90
C ALA A 53 -8.54 3.73 -16.25
N TRP A 54 -7.42 3.01 -16.43
CA TRP A 54 -7.18 1.70 -15.82
C TRP A 54 -6.56 1.75 -14.41
N ALA A 55 -6.23 2.93 -13.87
CA ALA A 55 -5.51 3.09 -12.60
C ALA A 55 -6.24 2.43 -11.41
N GLY A 56 -7.57 2.45 -11.40
CA GLY A 56 -8.37 1.77 -10.38
C GLY A 56 -8.14 0.26 -10.35
N ALA A 57 -8.15 -0.38 -11.52
CA ALA A 57 -7.88 -1.82 -11.65
C ALA A 57 -6.44 -2.17 -11.25
N TRP A 58 -5.48 -1.31 -11.59
CA TRP A 58 -4.09 -1.45 -11.17
C TRP A 58 -3.94 -1.42 -9.64
N ARG A 59 -4.55 -0.43 -8.96
CA ARG A 59 -4.53 -0.35 -7.49
C ARG A 59 -5.18 -1.56 -6.82
N GLN A 60 -6.33 -2.03 -7.33
CA GLN A 60 -6.99 -3.24 -6.80
C GLN A 60 -6.10 -4.48 -6.94
N ARG A 61 -5.39 -4.62 -8.07
CA ARG A 61 -4.44 -5.72 -8.27
C ARG A 61 -3.24 -5.64 -7.34
N LEU A 62 -2.71 -4.44 -7.09
CA LEU A 62 -1.65 -4.24 -6.09
C LEU A 62 -2.13 -4.60 -4.68
N ALA A 63 -3.32 -4.15 -4.28
CA ALA A 63 -3.91 -4.51 -3.00
C ALA A 63 -4.08 -6.02 -2.83
N LEU A 64 -4.51 -6.74 -3.88
CA LEU A 64 -4.61 -8.20 -3.85
C LEU A 64 -3.25 -8.88 -3.64
N LYS A 65 -2.20 -8.40 -4.33
CA LYS A 65 -0.83 -8.91 -4.17
C LYS A 65 -0.27 -8.64 -2.77
N CYS A 66 -0.48 -7.44 -2.24
CA CYS A 66 -0.08 -7.08 -0.88
C CYS A 66 -0.82 -7.94 0.15
N ALA A 67 -2.12 -8.17 -0.04
CA ALA A 67 -2.90 -9.07 0.81
C ALA A 67 -2.35 -10.49 0.81
N ALA A 68 -2.04 -11.06 -0.35
CA ALA A 68 -1.43 -12.39 -0.46
C ALA A 68 -0.05 -12.46 0.23
N ALA A 69 0.76 -11.40 0.15
CA ALA A 69 2.01 -11.32 0.91
C ALA A 69 1.75 -11.24 2.43
N SER A 70 0.77 -10.46 2.89
CA SER A 70 0.36 -10.40 4.29
C SER A 70 -0.17 -11.73 4.81
N MET A 71 -0.89 -12.50 4.00
CA MET A 71 -1.34 -13.85 4.38
C MET A 71 -0.16 -14.74 4.77
N ARG A 72 0.92 -14.72 3.99
CA ARG A 72 2.14 -15.49 4.28
C ARG A 72 2.79 -15.04 5.59
N LEU A 73 2.85 -13.73 5.84
CA LEU A 73 3.36 -13.19 7.10
C LEU A 73 2.51 -13.58 8.29
N ALA A 74 1.19 -13.68 8.10
CA ALA A 74 0.25 -14.16 9.11
C ALA A 74 0.26 -15.69 9.30
N GLY A 75 1.17 -16.43 8.64
CA GLY A 75 1.26 -17.89 8.72
C GLY A 75 0.12 -18.62 8.01
N ARG A 76 -0.54 -17.96 7.05
CA ARG A 76 -1.71 -18.46 6.34
C ARG A 76 -1.42 -18.73 4.87
N ALA A 77 -2.15 -19.69 4.29
CA ALA A 77 -1.85 -20.27 2.98
C ALA A 77 -2.73 -19.73 1.83
N GLU A 78 -3.73 -18.89 2.14
CA GLU A 78 -4.64 -18.35 1.14
C GLU A 78 -3.89 -17.49 0.11
N ASP A 79 -4.11 -17.82 -1.15
CA ASP A 79 -3.54 -17.15 -2.31
C ASP A 79 -4.46 -16.06 -2.86
N GLU A 80 -4.04 -15.41 -3.95
CA GLU A 80 -4.83 -14.38 -4.61
C GLU A 80 -6.23 -14.85 -5.07
N ALA A 81 -6.42 -16.15 -5.37
CA ALA A 81 -7.72 -16.68 -5.78
C ALA A 81 -8.64 -16.84 -4.56
N ALA A 82 -8.14 -17.46 -3.50
CA ALA A 82 -8.86 -17.60 -2.24
C ALA A 82 -9.28 -16.25 -1.65
N LEU A 83 -8.41 -15.24 -1.71
CA LEU A 83 -8.73 -13.87 -1.25
C LEU A 83 -9.83 -13.22 -2.08
N ARG A 84 -9.83 -13.45 -3.40
CA ARG A 84 -10.92 -12.97 -4.27
C ARG A 84 -12.23 -13.65 -3.92
N ASP A 85 -12.23 -14.96 -3.74
CA ASP A 85 -13.43 -15.72 -3.42
C ASP A 85 -13.99 -15.32 -2.05
N ALA A 86 -13.13 -15.15 -1.05
CA ALA A 86 -13.51 -14.69 0.29
C ALA A 86 -14.24 -13.34 0.28
N TRP A 87 -13.97 -12.47 -0.70
CA TRP A 87 -14.64 -11.18 -0.80
C TRP A 87 -15.81 -11.17 -1.78
N GLN A 88 -15.68 -11.81 -2.94
CA GLN A 88 -16.70 -11.76 -4.00
C GLN A 88 -17.85 -12.75 -3.77
N LEU A 89 -17.61 -13.84 -3.06
CA LEU A 89 -18.64 -14.81 -2.69
C LEU A 89 -19.25 -14.51 -1.32
N CYS A 90 -18.72 -13.55 -0.58
CA CYS A 90 -19.28 -13.10 0.70
C CYS A 90 -20.55 -12.26 0.45
N PRO A 91 -21.71 -12.64 1.02
CA PRO A 91 -22.92 -11.83 0.95
C PRO A 91 -22.72 -10.42 1.51
N ALA A 92 -23.46 -9.45 1.00
CA ALA A 92 -23.41 -8.08 1.50
C ALA A 92 -23.78 -8.04 3.00
N GLY A 93 -22.89 -7.45 3.81
CA GLY A 93 -23.07 -7.33 5.27
C GLY A 93 -22.67 -8.58 6.08
N ALA A 94 -22.26 -9.67 5.42
CA ALA A 94 -21.69 -10.81 6.12
C ALA A 94 -20.20 -10.59 6.44
N ASP A 95 -19.71 -11.30 7.45
CA ASP A 95 -18.29 -11.35 7.79
C ASP A 95 -17.53 -12.15 6.70
N PRO A 96 -16.57 -11.56 5.98
CA PRO A 96 -15.79 -12.27 4.97
C PRO A 96 -14.68 -13.14 5.58
N GLY A 97 -14.63 -13.23 6.91
CA GLY A 97 -13.68 -14.01 7.68
C GLY A 97 -12.26 -13.44 7.63
N PRO A 98 -11.27 -14.13 8.23
CA PRO A 98 -9.93 -13.56 8.40
C PRO A 98 -9.20 -13.27 7.09
N ALA A 99 -9.43 -14.06 6.04
CA ALA A 99 -8.81 -13.82 4.72
C ALA A 99 -9.44 -12.61 4.03
N GLY A 100 -10.77 -12.49 4.13
CA GLY A 100 -11.50 -11.32 3.69
C GLY A 100 -11.11 -10.06 4.45
N ALA A 101 -10.93 -10.14 5.77
CA ALA A 101 -10.51 -9.02 6.61
C ALA A 101 -9.14 -8.47 6.17
N ILE A 102 -8.12 -9.33 6.04
CA ILE A 102 -6.79 -8.92 5.56
C ILE A 102 -6.89 -8.29 4.17
N PHE A 103 -7.61 -8.92 3.23
CA PHE A 103 -7.77 -8.34 1.89
C PHE A 103 -8.52 -7.00 1.92
N GLY A 104 -9.55 -6.89 2.76
CA GLY A 104 -10.33 -5.67 2.92
C GLY A 104 -9.50 -4.50 3.44
N ALA A 105 -8.53 -4.74 4.35
CA ALA A 105 -7.61 -3.71 4.83
C ALA A 105 -6.81 -3.09 3.66
N TRP A 106 -6.24 -3.93 2.80
CA TRP A 106 -5.53 -3.48 1.60
C TRP A 106 -6.45 -2.79 0.57
N ARG A 107 -7.69 -3.28 0.40
CA ARG A 107 -8.66 -2.65 -0.50
C ARG A 107 -9.01 -1.23 -0.08
N GLN A 108 -9.07 -0.93 1.21
CA GLN A 108 -9.34 0.45 1.66
C GLN A 108 -8.30 1.42 1.09
N LEU A 109 -7.02 1.04 1.05
CA LEU A 109 -5.92 1.86 0.53
C LEU A 109 -6.01 2.19 -0.97
N THR A 110 -6.87 1.49 -1.71
CA THR A 110 -7.07 1.72 -3.15
C THR A 110 -8.01 2.89 -3.46
N LEU A 111 -8.79 3.33 -2.46
CA LEU A 111 -9.76 4.41 -2.57
C LEU A 111 -9.05 5.77 -2.69
N GLN A 112 -9.62 6.68 -3.50
CA GLN A 112 -9.07 8.02 -3.72
C GLN A 112 -10.19 9.07 -3.71
N PRO A 113 -10.02 10.22 -3.02
CA PRO A 113 -8.96 10.49 -2.04
C PRO A 113 -9.12 9.63 -0.79
N SER A 114 -8.02 9.27 -0.14
CA SER A 114 -8.03 8.52 1.13
C SER A 114 -7.58 9.46 2.25
N PRO A 115 -8.49 10.23 2.89
CA PRO A 115 -8.12 10.95 4.10
C PRO A 115 -7.66 9.94 5.17
N VAL A 116 -6.57 10.26 5.85
CA VAL A 116 -6.11 9.50 7.01
C VAL A 116 -6.89 10.02 8.22
N SER A 117 -7.52 9.11 8.96
CA SER A 117 -8.25 9.43 10.19
C SER A 117 -8.07 8.30 11.20
N ALA A 118 -8.23 8.61 12.49
CA ALA A 118 -8.09 7.64 13.56
C ALA A 118 -9.05 6.46 13.35
N ASP A 119 -10.32 6.72 13.04
CA ASP A 119 -11.32 5.67 12.74
C ASP A 119 -10.89 4.74 11.60
N ARG A 120 -10.26 5.30 10.56
CA ARG A 120 -9.82 4.52 9.40
C ARG A 120 -8.60 3.67 9.74
N LEU A 121 -7.67 4.21 10.53
CA LEU A 121 -6.52 3.45 11.03
C LEU A 121 -6.97 2.35 12.00
N ALA A 122 -7.89 2.66 12.92
CA ALA A 122 -8.49 1.71 13.86
C ALA A 122 -9.15 0.55 13.10
N LYS A 123 -9.98 0.86 12.11
CA LYS A 123 -10.60 -0.14 11.25
C LYS A 123 -9.57 -0.99 10.49
N GLY A 124 -8.49 -0.35 9.99
CA GLY A 124 -7.41 -1.06 9.31
C GLY A 124 -6.68 -2.03 10.26
N ALA A 125 -6.37 -1.59 11.48
CA ALA A 125 -5.73 -2.39 12.51
C ALA A 125 -6.61 -3.57 12.94
N GLU A 126 -7.91 -3.32 13.18
CA GLU A 126 -8.90 -4.34 13.50
C GLU A 126 -8.97 -5.42 12.41
N MET A 127 -9.04 -5.02 11.14
CA MET A 127 -9.08 -5.96 10.01
C MET A 127 -7.79 -6.78 9.86
N LEU A 128 -6.67 -6.29 10.38
CA LEU A 128 -5.39 -7.01 10.43
C LEU A 128 -5.21 -7.81 11.73
N GLY A 129 -6.17 -7.74 12.66
CA GLY A 129 -6.07 -8.39 13.97
C GLY A 129 -5.04 -7.75 14.89
N LEU A 130 -4.69 -6.49 14.68
CA LEU A 130 -3.71 -5.75 15.46
C LEU A 130 -4.42 -4.92 16.54
N ALA A 131 -4.10 -5.19 17.81
CA ALA A 131 -4.57 -4.36 18.92
C ALA A 131 -3.81 -3.03 18.93
N TRP A 132 -4.53 -1.91 18.95
CA TRP A 132 -4.00 -0.55 19.05
C TRP A 132 -4.88 0.27 20.00
N ASP A 133 -4.27 1.18 20.75
CA ASP A 133 -5.00 2.13 21.60
C ASP A 133 -5.44 3.37 20.80
N ASP A 134 -6.60 3.92 21.17
CA ASP A 134 -7.21 5.06 20.47
C ASP A 134 -6.33 6.32 20.57
N GLU A 135 -5.66 6.51 21.71
CA GLU A 135 -4.72 7.61 21.93
C GLU A 135 -3.50 7.53 20.99
N ALA A 136 -2.88 6.37 20.82
CA ALA A 136 -1.76 6.16 19.90
C ALA A 136 -2.19 6.31 18.43
N LEU A 137 -3.41 5.89 18.07
CA LEU A 137 -3.95 6.11 16.74
C LEU A 137 -4.20 7.60 16.45
N ALA A 138 -4.70 8.34 17.43
CA ALA A 138 -4.87 9.78 17.34
C ALA A 138 -3.52 10.51 17.19
N ASP A 139 -2.52 10.12 18.00
CA ASP A 139 -1.15 10.64 17.92
C ASP A 139 -0.50 10.31 16.57
N LEU A 140 -0.65 9.08 16.06
CA LEU A 140 -0.20 8.69 14.73
C LEU A 140 -0.86 9.53 13.62
N CYS A 141 -2.16 9.82 13.73
CA CYS A 141 -2.85 10.72 12.81
C CYS A 141 -2.24 12.12 12.83
N THR A 142 -2.04 12.72 14.02
CA THR A 142 -1.36 14.02 14.17
C THR A 142 0.04 13.98 13.56
N LYS A 143 0.79 12.89 13.76
CA LYS A 143 2.12 12.74 13.17
C LYS A 143 2.09 12.70 11.65
N ILE A 144 1.12 12.00 11.07
CA ILE A 144 0.95 11.93 9.61
C ILE A 144 0.61 13.32 9.06
N GLU A 145 -0.25 14.09 9.73
CA GLU A 145 -0.61 15.45 9.34
C GLU A 145 0.59 16.42 9.42
N ASP A 146 1.35 16.39 10.52
CA ASP A 146 2.59 17.17 10.69
C ASP A 146 3.58 16.90 9.55
N VAL A 147 3.82 15.61 9.26
CA VAL A 147 4.75 15.20 8.22
C VAL A 147 4.23 15.54 6.82
N ALA A 148 2.92 15.42 6.58
CA ALA A 148 2.31 15.78 5.29
C ALA A 148 2.32 17.31 5.05
N GLY A 149 2.20 18.11 6.11
CA GLY A 149 2.35 19.57 6.05
C GLY A 149 3.80 20.05 5.92
N SER A 150 4.77 19.19 6.23
CA SER A 150 6.19 19.50 6.08
C SER A 150 6.64 19.50 4.61
N ARG A 151 7.69 20.26 4.28
CA ARG A 151 8.33 20.20 2.94
C ARG A 151 9.30 19.01 2.77
N ARG A 152 9.11 17.94 3.56
CA ARG A 152 9.99 16.77 3.51
C ARG A 152 9.71 15.93 2.26
N PRO A 153 10.73 15.32 1.63
CA PRO A 153 10.48 14.37 0.55
C PRO A 153 9.69 13.15 1.04
N ALA A 154 8.79 12.63 0.21
CA ALA A 154 7.86 11.56 0.57
C ALA A 154 8.51 10.30 1.18
N PRO A 155 9.68 9.80 0.72
CA PRO A 155 10.33 8.66 1.36
C PRO A 155 10.75 8.92 2.80
N PHE A 156 11.28 10.13 3.09
CA PHE A 156 11.66 10.51 4.45
C PHE A 156 10.45 10.77 5.34
N ALA A 157 9.36 11.27 4.76
CA ALA A 157 8.07 11.37 5.43
C ALA A 157 7.57 9.98 5.86
N ALA A 158 7.53 9.02 4.93
CA ALA A 158 7.13 7.64 5.21
C ALA A 158 8.05 6.98 6.25
N ALA A 159 9.37 7.16 6.15
CA ALA A 159 10.32 6.64 7.12
C ALA A 159 10.12 7.24 8.52
N ALA A 160 9.77 8.53 8.62
CA ALA A 160 9.46 9.15 9.91
C ALA A 160 8.17 8.63 10.53
N ILE A 161 7.14 8.38 9.72
CA ILE A 161 5.89 7.75 10.18
C ILE A 161 6.16 6.32 10.65
N ALA A 162 6.93 5.53 9.89
CA ALA A 162 7.31 4.18 10.28
C ALA A 162 8.14 4.15 11.57
N ALA A 163 9.11 5.05 11.72
CA ALA A 163 9.89 5.18 12.95
C ALA A 163 9.01 5.54 14.16
N HIS A 164 8.00 6.40 13.97
CA HIS A 164 7.02 6.73 15.00
C HIS A 164 6.19 5.52 15.42
N VAL A 165 5.71 4.73 14.45
CA VAL A 165 4.98 3.47 14.71
C VAL A 165 5.84 2.50 15.52
N VAL A 166 7.10 2.29 15.13
CA VAL A 166 8.04 1.41 15.87
C VAL A 166 8.29 1.92 17.29
N ALA A 167 8.36 3.24 17.50
CA ALA A 167 8.53 3.81 18.82
C ALA A 167 7.28 3.64 19.72
N LEU A 168 6.08 3.76 19.13
CA LEU A 168 4.81 3.53 19.83
C LEU A 168 4.59 2.04 20.16
N ARG A 169 5.10 1.14 19.31
CA ARG A 169 4.94 -0.31 19.43
C ARG A 169 6.29 -1.03 19.42
N PRO A 170 7.08 -0.91 20.50
CA PRO A 170 8.36 -1.60 20.60
C PRO A 170 8.21 -3.13 20.68
N ASP A 171 7.00 -3.60 20.98
CA ASP A 171 6.58 -5.01 20.96
C ASP A 171 6.25 -5.53 19.56
N ALA A 172 6.11 -4.65 18.56
CA ALA A 172 5.89 -5.06 17.18
C ALA A 172 7.22 -5.49 16.55
N GLU A 173 7.35 -6.77 16.23
CA GLU A 173 8.50 -7.29 15.48
C GLU A 173 8.51 -6.71 14.06
N LEU A 174 9.67 -6.23 13.61
CA LEU A 174 9.89 -5.93 12.21
C LEU A 174 9.91 -7.26 11.45
N PHE A 175 9.04 -7.42 10.45
CA PHE A 175 9.11 -8.53 9.51
C PHE A 175 10.35 -8.33 8.61
N ALA A 176 11.52 -8.76 9.10
CA ALA A 176 12.79 -8.80 8.37
C ALA A 176 13.02 -10.19 7.75
#